data_AF-A0A2R6GWU3-F1
#
_entry.id   AF-A0A2R6GWU3-F1
#
_cell.length_a   1.000
_cell.length_b   1.000
_cell.length_c   1.000
_cell.angle_alpha   90.00
_cell.angle_beta   90.00
_cell.angle_gamma   90.00
#
_symmetry.space_group_name_H-M   'P 1'
#
loop_
_entity.id
_entity.type
_entity.pdbx_description
1 polymer ?
#
loop_
_entity_poly.entity_id
_entity_poly.type
_entity_poly.pdbx_seq_one_letter_code
_entity_poly.pdbx_strand_id
1 'polypeptide(L)'
;MLTTTARLARTGRRQAAATGGALVWRLVAVLLAARRRLTAVRVRAHLRRTERALRAADTDHLDAERRRRRETALDALREYRRRGAVPTNEGTSERAPQFVGANGVPCAVAALALADGERDLVERVAARENDLRVAALGEGDGPADGHRAALHEWLETTGLTQEEAARIQPAYLSEVLFATDCGPVSCAVARALVSVVALGVFAATEVVGYRLASGAFPENPFKRRGTLAYLTVMNCLLAPLVGLVLYALFP
;
A
#
# COMPACT_ATOMS: atom_id res chain seq x y z
N MET A 1 -7.82 38.24 46.74
CA MET A 1 -8.36 36.87 46.63
C MET A 1 -8.74 36.55 45.17
N LEU A 2 -7.76 36.39 44.26
CA LEU A 2 -8.00 36.24 42.81
C LEU A 2 -7.08 35.17 42.16
N THR A 3 -6.76 34.08 42.86
CA THR A 3 -5.67 33.17 42.44
C THR A 3 -6.00 31.69 42.31
N THR A 4 -7.20 31.23 42.68
CA THR A 4 -7.53 29.78 42.66
C THR A 4 -8.21 29.32 41.37
N THR A 5 -9.11 30.13 40.80
CA THR A 5 -9.88 29.79 39.59
C THR A 5 -9.04 29.81 38.31
N ALA A 6 -8.09 30.75 38.19
CA ALA A 6 -7.19 30.82 37.03
C ALA A 6 -6.17 29.66 36.96
N ARG A 7 -5.82 29.05 38.10
CA ARG A 7 -4.91 27.89 38.17
C ARG A 7 -5.58 26.61 37.69
N LEU A 8 -6.83 26.37 38.10
CA LEU A 8 -7.63 25.20 37.69
C LEU A 8 -7.97 25.23 36.19
N ALA A 9 -8.23 26.41 35.62
CA ALA A 9 -8.49 26.56 34.19
C ALA A 9 -7.24 26.33 33.31
N ARG A 10 -6.03 26.55 33.83
CA ARG A 10 -4.75 26.27 33.14
C ARG A 10 -4.38 24.79 33.18
N THR A 11 -4.63 24.10 34.29
CA THR A 11 -4.40 22.64 34.40
C THR A 11 -5.37 21.84 33.52
N GLY A 12 -6.66 22.20 33.50
CA GLY A 12 -7.65 21.56 32.63
C GLY A 12 -7.34 21.71 31.13
N ARG A 13 -6.87 22.90 30.69
CA ARG A 13 -6.42 23.12 29.30
C ARG A 13 -5.17 22.33 28.92
N ARG A 14 -4.22 22.15 29.84
CA ARG A 14 -3.01 21.32 29.61
C ARG A 14 -3.34 19.83 29.54
N GLN A 15 -4.25 19.34 30.37
CA GLN A 15 -4.73 17.95 30.31
C GLN A 15 -5.57 17.66 29.06
N ALA A 16 -6.43 18.58 28.62
CA ALA A 16 -7.20 18.46 27.38
C ALA A 16 -6.30 18.48 26.11
N ALA A 17 -5.25 19.32 26.10
CA ALA A 17 -4.28 19.35 25.01
C ALA A 17 -3.42 18.08 24.96
N ALA A 18 -3.00 17.55 26.11
CA ALA A 18 -2.24 16.30 26.19
C ALA A 18 -3.07 15.07 25.78
N THR A 19 -4.35 15.02 26.16
CA THR A 19 -5.27 13.95 25.76
C THR A 19 -5.70 14.05 24.29
N GLY A 20 -5.88 15.27 23.77
CA GLY A 20 -6.10 15.51 22.34
C GLY A 20 -4.93 15.06 21.48
N GLY A 21 -3.69 15.34 21.90
CA GLY A 21 -2.48 14.83 21.23
C GLY A 21 -2.38 13.31 21.23
N ALA A 22 -2.73 12.67 22.36
CA ALA A 22 -2.74 11.21 22.47
C ALA A 22 -3.80 10.55 21.57
N LEU A 23 -4.99 11.15 21.43
CA LEU A 23 -6.06 10.66 20.56
C LEU A 23 -5.67 10.79 19.08
N VAL A 24 -5.10 11.94 18.69
CA VAL A 24 -4.59 12.18 17.33
C VAL A 24 -3.50 11.17 16.98
N TRP A 25 -2.55 10.94 17.89
CA TRP A 25 -1.46 9.99 17.65
C TRP A 25 -1.95 8.54 17.55
N ARG A 26 -2.95 8.14 18.35
CA ARG A 26 -3.63 6.85 18.22
C ARG A 26 -4.33 6.70 16.87
N LEU A 27 -5.05 7.74 16.42
CA LEU A 27 -5.69 7.74 15.11
C LEU A 27 -4.67 7.63 13.97
N VAL A 28 -3.57 8.39 14.03
CA VAL A 28 -2.47 8.31 13.07
C VAL A 28 -1.86 6.90 13.06
N ALA A 29 -1.61 6.30 14.23
CA ALA A 29 -1.08 4.94 14.32
C ALA A 29 -2.04 3.90 13.69
N VAL A 30 -3.35 4.02 13.94
CA VAL A 30 -4.37 3.16 13.33
C VAL A 30 -4.40 3.33 11.81
N LEU A 31 -4.36 4.56 11.30
CA LEU A 31 -4.34 4.84 9.86
C LEU A 31 -3.06 4.29 9.20
N LEU A 32 -1.89 4.46 9.83
CA LEU A 32 -0.63 3.89 9.35
C LEU A 32 -0.69 2.36 9.33
N ALA A 33 -1.25 1.72 10.36
CA ALA A 33 -1.42 0.28 10.42
C ALA A 33 -2.38 -0.23 9.33
N ALA A 34 -3.52 0.45 9.14
CA ALA A 34 -4.46 0.15 8.07
C ALA A 34 -3.79 0.28 6.69
N ARG A 35 -3.05 1.36 6.46
CA ARG A 35 -2.30 1.59 5.22
C ARG A 35 -1.24 0.52 4.96
N ARG A 36 -0.48 0.11 5.97
CA ARG A 36 0.50 -1.00 5.87
C ARG A 36 -0.20 -2.30 5.46
N ARG A 37 -1.36 -2.61 6.07
CA ARG A 37 -2.16 -3.79 5.71
C ARG A 37 -2.65 -3.74 4.26
N LEU A 38 -3.17 -2.60 3.82
CA LEU A 38 -3.62 -2.41 2.43
C LEU A 38 -2.48 -2.58 1.43
N THR A 39 -1.30 -2.01 1.73
CA THR A 39 -0.11 -2.22 0.90
C THR A 39 0.31 -3.68 0.85
N ALA A 40 0.31 -4.39 1.98
CA ALA A 40 0.60 -5.81 2.00
C ALA A 40 -0.42 -6.64 1.19
N VAL A 41 -1.70 -6.29 1.19
CA VAL A 41 -2.72 -6.96 0.35
C VAL A 41 -2.44 -6.70 -1.13
N ARG A 42 -2.17 -5.45 -1.52
CA ARG A 42 -1.87 -5.06 -2.91
C ARG A 42 -0.63 -5.78 -3.44
N VAL A 43 0.47 -5.73 -2.69
CA VAL A 43 1.73 -6.40 -3.07
C VAL A 43 1.52 -7.91 -3.19
N ARG A 44 0.79 -8.54 -2.25
CA ARG A 44 0.49 -9.99 -2.37
C ARG A 44 -0.35 -10.33 -3.60
N ALA A 45 -1.33 -9.50 -3.95
CA ALA A 45 -2.14 -9.69 -5.15
C ALA A 45 -1.32 -9.51 -6.44
N HIS A 46 -0.48 -8.49 -6.49
CA HIS A 46 0.48 -8.24 -7.56
C HIS A 46 1.40 -9.44 -7.77
N LEU A 47 2.13 -9.86 -6.72
CA LEU A 47 3.07 -10.97 -6.79
C LEU A 47 2.39 -12.28 -7.16
N ARG A 48 1.12 -12.51 -6.75
CA ARG A 48 0.36 -13.69 -7.17
C ARG A 48 0.11 -13.70 -8.69
N ARG A 49 -0.20 -12.55 -9.27
CA ARG A 49 -0.41 -12.41 -10.73
C ARG A 49 0.91 -12.58 -11.48
N THR A 50 1.97 -11.93 -10.99
CA THR A 50 3.32 -12.07 -11.55
C THR A 50 3.80 -13.52 -11.51
N GLU A 51 3.73 -14.19 -10.37
CA GLU A 51 4.09 -15.62 -10.23
C GLU A 51 3.36 -16.50 -11.25
N ARG A 52 2.03 -16.32 -11.40
CA ARG A 52 1.24 -17.08 -12.38
C ARG A 52 1.66 -16.80 -13.82
N ALA A 53 1.92 -15.55 -14.16
CA ALA A 53 2.34 -15.18 -15.50
C ALA A 53 3.72 -15.77 -15.82
N LEU A 54 4.67 -15.68 -14.89
CA LEU A 54 6.04 -16.18 -15.09
C LEU A 54 6.11 -17.71 -15.17
N ARG A 55 5.25 -18.43 -14.42
CA ARG A 55 5.13 -19.90 -14.54
C ARG A 55 4.47 -20.36 -15.84
N ALA A 56 3.69 -19.50 -16.48
CA ALA A 56 3.04 -19.80 -17.75
C ALA A 56 3.84 -19.28 -18.96
N ALA A 57 4.95 -18.56 -18.73
CA ALA A 57 5.78 -18.01 -19.78
C ALA A 57 6.51 -19.12 -20.54
N ASP A 58 6.75 -18.89 -21.82
CA ASP A 58 7.62 -19.76 -22.62
C ASP A 58 9.06 -19.67 -22.11
N THR A 59 9.68 -20.83 -21.88
CA THR A 59 11.04 -20.96 -21.37
C THR A 59 11.89 -21.85 -22.26
N ASP A 60 11.48 -22.08 -23.51
CA ASP A 60 12.17 -23.00 -24.42
C ASP A 60 13.60 -22.57 -24.75
N HIS A 61 13.88 -21.27 -24.67
CA HIS A 61 15.21 -20.69 -24.83
C HIS A 61 16.15 -20.93 -23.64
N LEU A 62 15.64 -21.34 -22.47
CA LEU A 62 16.45 -21.62 -21.28
C LEU A 62 17.01 -23.04 -21.30
N ASP A 63 18.26 -23.20 -20.88
CA ASP A 63 18.83 -24.51 -20.58
C ASP A 63 18.21 -25.14 -19.32
N ALA A 64 18.50 -26.42 -19.11
CA ALA A 64 17.90 -27.18 -18.01
C ALA A 64 18.28 -26.65 -16.61
N GLU A 65 19.46 -26.04 -16.45
CA GLU A 65 19.89 -25.49 -15.16
C GLU A 65 19.18 -24.16 -14.87
N ARG A 66 19.10 -23.26 -15.86
CA ARG A 66 18.37 -22.00 -15.74
C ARG A 66 16.88 -22.23 -15.51
N ARG A 67 16.26 -23.23 -16.14
CA ARG A 67 14.86 -23.61 -15.83
C ARG A 67 14.69 -24.06 -14.38
N ARG A 68 15.61 -24.86 -13.84
CA ARG A 68 15.57 -25.29 -12.41
C ARG A 68 15.73 -24.11 -11.45
N ARG A 69 16.67 -23.22 -11.72
CA ARG A 69 16.89 -22.01 -10.92
C ARG A 69 15.69 -21.07 -10.96
N ARG A 70 15.10 -20.88 -12.15
CA ARG A 70 13.87 -20.11 -12.34
C ARG A 70 12.73 -20.65 -11.49
N GLU A 71 12.47 -21.96 -11.52
CA GLU A 71 11.41 -22.56 -10.69
C GLU A 71 11.69 -22.41 -9.20
N THR A 72 12.94 -22.58 -8.77
CA THR A 72 13.37 -22.33 -7.38
C THR A 72 13.11 -20.88 -6.97
N ALA A 73 13.43 -19.92 -7.84
CA ALA A 73 13.16 -18.51 -7.60
C ALA A 73 11.65 -18.21 -7.52
N LEU A 74 10.82 -18.84 -8.35
CA LEU A 74 9.36 -18.69 -8.31
C LEU A 74 8.73 -19.36 -7.06
N ASP A 75 9.35 -20.41 -6.52
CA ASP A 75 8.97 -21.00 -5.22
C ASP A 75 9.35 -20.08 -4.06
N ALA A 76 10.55 -19.47 -4.10
CA ALA A 76 10.93 -18.44 -3.15
C ALA A 76 10.00 -17.22 -3.21
N LEU A 77 9.55 -16.84 -4.41
CA LEU A 77 8.57 -15.75 -4.61
C LEU A 77 7.22 -16.08 -3.96
N ARG A 78 6.75 -17.32 -4.15
CA ARG A 78 5.52 -17.81 -3.53
C ARG A 78 5.62 -17.74 -2.00
N GLU A 79 6.74 -18.15 -1.44
CA GLU A 79 6.95 -18.14 0.01
C GLU A 79 7.06 -16.70 0.56
N TYR A 80 7.83 -15.83 -0.10
CA TYR A 80 7.88 -14.40 0.23
C TYR A 80 6.48 -13.77 0.24
N ARG A 81 5.68 -14.05 -0.81
CA ARG A 81 4.29 -13.60 -0.92
C ARG A 81 3.41 -14.14 0.22
N ARG A 82 3.60 -15.38 0.67
CA ARG A 82 2.82 -15.97 1.78
C ARG A 82 3.11 -15.28 3.11
N ARG A 83 4.38 -14.94 3.38
CA ARG A 83 4.76 -14.17 4.58
C ARG A 83 4.13 -12.77 4.59
N GLY A 84 3.96 -12.17 3.42
CA GLY A 84 3.27 -10.88 3.27
C GLY A 84 4.01 -9.69 3.88
N ALA A 85 5.32 -9.86 4.14
CA ALA A 85 6.19 -8.77 4.54
C ALA A 85 6.47 -7.87 3.33
N VAL A 86 6.43 -6.56 3.54
CA VAL A 86 6.68 -5.55 2.50
C VAL A 86 7.68 -4.53 3.06
N PRO A 87 8.71 -4.10 2.29
CA PRO A 87 9.60 -3.04 2.69
C PRO A 87 8.84 -1.74 2.98
N THR A 88 9.27 -1.01 4.01
CA THR A 88 8.80 0.35 4.26
C THR A 88 9.85 1.38 3.82
N ASN A 89 9.38 2.51 3.31
CA ASN A 89 10.20 3.67 2.99
C ASN A 89 9.94 4.76 4.03
N GLU A 90 10.25 4.45 5.30
CA GLU A 90 10.14 5.39 6.41
C GLU A 90 11.41 6.26 6.42
N GLY A 91 11.33 7.47 5.88
CA GLY A 91 12.46 8.42 5.91
C GLY A 91 12.70 9.22 4.62
N THR A 92 12.06 8.86 3.50
CA THR A 92 12.14 9.65 2.27
C THR A 92 10.75 10.12 1.82
N SER A 93 10.67 11.38 1.40
CA SER A 93 9.44 11.97 0.83
C SER A 93 9.20 11.53 -0.62
N GLU A 94 10.21 10.97 -1.28
CA GLU A 94 10.18 10.59 -2.69
C GLU A 94 9.73 9.14 -2.90
N ARG A 95 9.16 8.90 -4.08
CA ARG A 95 8.65 7.59 -4.52
C ARG A 95 9.81 6.73 -5.02
N ALA A 96 10.68 6.33 -4.12
CA ALA A 96 11.77 5.42 -4.44
C ALA A 96 11.36 3.97 -4.09
N PRO A 97 11.68 2.98 -4.93
CA PRO A 97 11.79 1.60 -4.45
C PRO A 97 12.78 1.58 -3.29
N GLN A 98 12.70 0.56 -2.46
CA GLN A 98 13.74 0.28 -1.48
C GLN A 98 14.12 -1.19 -1.68
N PHE A 99 15.38 -1.44 -2.03
CA PHE A 99 15.91 -2.77 -2.21
C PHE A 99 15.84 -3.54 -0.89
N VAL A 100 16.18 -2.85 0.22
CA VAL A 100 15.87 -3.22 1.60
C VAL A 100 15.18 -2.05 2.30
N GLY A 101 13.98 -2.27 2.83
CA GLY A 101 13.20 -1.23 3.52
C GLY A 101 13.78 -0.84 4.88
N ALA A 102 13.35 0.31 5.41
CA ALA A 102 13.75 0.81 6.73
C ALA A 102 13.39 -0.15 7.88
N ASN A 103 12.38 -1.01 7.68
CA ASN A 103 12.01 -2.09 8.58
C ASN A 103 12.87 -3.37 8.42
N GLY A 104 13.97 -3.31 7.66
CA GLY A 104 14.86 -4.45 7.38
C GLY A 104 14.26 -5.50 6.44
N VAL A 105 13.08 -5.25 5.87
CA VAL A 105 12.43 -6.21 4.96
C VAL A 105 12.98 -6.00 3.55
N PRO A 106 13.51 -7.04 2.89
CA PRO A 106 13.93 -6.95 1.49
C PRO A 106 12.72 -6.80 0.56
N CYS A 107 12.91 -6.12 -0.57
CA CYS A 107 11.96 -6.18 -1.67
C CYS A 107 11.87 -7.61 -2.23
N ALA A 108 10.83 -7.89 -3.04
CA ALA A 108 10.64 -9.20 -3.64
C ALA A 108 11.89 -9.70 -4.39
N VAL A 109 12.53 -8.88 -5.23
CA VAL A 109 13.75 -9.26 -5.98
C VAL A 109 14.92 -9.57 -5.03
N ALA A 110 15.18 -8.70 -4.05
CA ALA A 110 16.20 -8.95 -3.03
C ALA A 110 15.91 -10.22 -2.21
N ALA A 111 14.64 -10.53 -1.94
CA ALA A 111 14.27 -11.76 -1.22
C ALA A 111 14.55 -13.02 -2.05
N LEU A 112 14.44 -12.94 -3.39
CA LEU A 112 14.84 -14.04 -4.27
C LEU A 112 16.34 -14.24 -4.26
N ALA A 113 17.12 -13.16 -4.41
CA ALA A 113 18.57 -13.19 -4.32
C ALA A 113 19.03 -13.78 -2.97
N LEU A 114 18.43 -13.36 -1.85
CA LEU A 114 18.73 -13.93 -0.53
C LEU A 114 18.40 -15.42 -0.42
N ALA A 115 17.32 -15.88 -1.07
CA ALA A 115 16.95 -17.29 -1.09
C ALA A 115 17.91 -18.14 -1.95
N ASP A 116 18.54 -17.51 -2.94
CA ASP A 116 19.55 -18.10 -3.83
C ASP A 116 20.98 -18.02 -3.24
N GLY A 117 21.15 -17.41 -2.06
CA GLY A 117 22.45 -17.29 -1.38
C GLY A 117 23.21 -16.00 -1.67
N GLU A 118 22.65 -15.08 -2.45
CA GLU A 118 23.27 -13.83 -2.91
C GLU A 118 23.23 -12.69 -1.87
N ARG A 119 23.62 -12.99 -0.63
CA ARG A 119 23.62 -12.03 0.48
C ARG A 119 24.49 -10.81 0.19
N ASP A 120 25.73 -11.05 -0.25
CA ASP A 120 26.70 -9.98 -0.47
C ASP A 120 26.24 -9.06 -1.62
N LEU A 121 25.58 -9.62 -2.64
CA LEU A 121 24.97 -8.83 -3.71
C LEU A 121 23.88 -7.90 -3.16
N VAL A 122 22.96 -8.43 -2.34
CA VAL A 122 21.88 -7.63 -1.75
C VAL A 122 22.42 -6.53 -0.86
N GLU A 123 23.42 -6.83 -0.03
CA GLU A 123 24.06 -5.85 0.85
C GLU A 123 24.77 -4.76 0.05
N ARG A 124 25.49 -5.13 -1.03
CA ARG A 124 26.14 -4.16 -1.93
C ARG A 124 25.14 -3.25 -2.64
N VAL A 125 24.04 -3.81 -3.16
CA VAL A 125 22.99 -3.00 -3.82
C VAL A 125 22.35 -2.05 -2.81
N ALA A 126 21.95 -2.55 -1.64
CA ALA A 126 21.31 -1.73 -0.61
C ALA A 126 22.24 -0.61 -0.08
N ALA A 127 23.55 -0.87 0.01
CA ALA A 127 24.52 0.13 0.47
C ALA A 127 24.83 1.20 -0.56
N ARG A 128 24.83 0.86 -1.87
CA ARG A 128 25.23 1.78 -2.94
C ARG A 128 24.06 2.48 -3.62
N GLU A 129 22.92 1.82 -3.71
CA GLU A 129 21.76 2.29 -4.45
C GLU A 129 20.49 1.58 -3.96
N ASN A 130 20.09 1.88 -2.73
CA ASN A 130 18.91 1.25 -2.16
C ASN A 130 17.62 1.57 -2.93
N ASP A 131 17.61 2.64 -3.74
CA ASP A 131 16.50 3.05 -4.59
C ASP A 131 16.52 2.47 -6.02
N LEU A 132 17.40 1.50 -6.27
CA LEU A 132 17.56 0.85 -7.57
C LEU A 132 16.23 0.29 -8.10
N ARG A 133 15.92 0.66 -9.34
CA ARG A 133 14.86 0.06 -10.16
C ARG A 133 15.47 -0.97 -11.09
N VAL A 134 14.99 -2.21 -11.03
CA VAL A 134 15.49 -3.28 -11.92
C VAL A 134 15.22 -2.96 -13.39
N ALA A 135 14.12 -2.27 -13.69
CA ALA A 135 13.83 -1.78 -15.05
C ALA A 135 14.87 -0.78 -15.59
N ALA A 136 15.66 -0.14 -14.72
CA ALA A 136 16.68 0.84 -15.07
C ALA A 136 18.10 0.25 -15.09
N LEU A 137 18.24 -1.09 -15.00
CA LEU A 137 19.51 -1.72 -15.33
C LEU A 137 19.78 -1.46 -16.82
N GLY A 138 20.80 -0.68 -17.14
CA GLY A 138 21.26 -0.51 -18.51
C GLY A 138 22.05 -1.74 -18.96
N GLU A 139 22.02 -2.06 -20.25
CA GLU A 139 22.96 -3.01 -20.84
C GLU A 139 24.38 -2.42 -20.74
N GLY A 140 25.24 -2.99 -19.90
CA GLY A 140 26.67 -2.65 -19.88
C GLY A 140 27.10 -1.30 -19.26
N ASP A 141 26.18 -0.44 -18.81
CA ASP A 141 26.51 0.92 -18.34
C ASP A 141 26.73 1.04 -16.82
N GLY A 142 27.59 0.20 -16.27
CA GLY A 142 28.13 0.37 -14.92
C GLY A 142 29.64 0.17 -14.90
N PRO A 143 30.40 0.89 -14.04
CA PRO A 143 31.81 0.54 -13.82
C PRO A 143 31.95 -0.95 -13.48
N ALA A 144 33.08 -1.56 -13.87
CA ALA A 144 33.37 -3.00 -13.76
C ALA A 144 33.22 -3.59 -12.33
N ASP A 145 33.04 -2.73 -11.34
CA ASP A 145 32.95 -3.00 -9.90
C ASP A 145 31.52 -2.80 -9.34
N GLY A 146 30.55 -2.49 -10.20
CA GLY A 146 29.22 -1.98 -9.84
C GLY A 146 28.18 -3.06 -9.54
N HIS A 147 27.54 -2.97 -8.38
CA HIS A 147 26.42 -3.81 -7.94
C HIS A 147 25.30 -4.02 -8.99
N ARG A 148 25.12 -3.08 -9.94
CA ARG A 148 24.16 -3.20 -11.06
C ARG A 148 24.50 -4.35 -12.02
N ALA A 149 25.77 -4.48 -12.42
CA ALA A 149 26.22 -5.54 -13.31
C ALA A 149 26.07 -6.91 -12.65
N ALA A 150 26.48 -7.03 -11.38
CA ALA A 150 26.31 -8.26 -10.60
C ALA A 150 24.82 -8.64 -10.43
N LEU A 151 23.92 -7.66 -10.28
CA LEU A 151 22.49 -7.92 -10.23
C LEU A 151 21.96 -8.42 -11.58
N HIS A 152 22.38 -7.80 -12.68
CA HIS A 152 22.01 -8.24 -14.04
C HIS A 152 22.52 -9.65 -14.34
N GLU A 153 23.77 -9.96 -14.00
CA GLU A 153 24.36 -11.30 -14.17
C GLU A 153 23.61 -12.35 -13.33
N TRP A 154 23.28 -12.03 -12.08
CA TRP A 154 22.48 -12.93 -11.26
C TRP A 154 21.10 -13.22 -11.87
N LEU A 155 20.42 -12.22 -12.45
CA LEU A 155 19.14 -12.42 -13.13
C LEU A 155 19.27 -13.42 -14.30
N GLU A 156 20.28 -13.23 -15.15
CA GLU A 156 20.55 -14.11 -16.29
C GLU A 156 20.85 -15.55 -15.86
N THR A 157 21.65 -15.74 -14.80
CA THR A 157 21.97 -17.07 -14.28
C THR A 157 20.77 -17.73 -13.58
N THR A 158 19.84 -16.94 -13.06
CA THR A 158 18.58 -17.43 -12.47
C THR A 158 17.55 -17.81 -13.54
N GLY A 159 17.74 -17.40 -14.79
CA GLY A 159 16.75 -17.58 -15.87
C GLY A 159 15.55 -16.63 -15.75
N LEU A 160 15.76 -15.45 -15.15
CA LEU A 160 14.79 -14.35 -15.11
C LEU A 160 15.28 -13.23 -16.01
N THR A 161 14.44 -12.76 -16.92
CA THR A 161 14.75 -11.56 -17.70
C THR A 161 14.66 -10.31 -16.82
N GLN A 162 15.33 -9.23 -17.24
CA GLN A 162 15.19 -7.92 -16.59
C GLN A 162 13.73 -7.45 -16.52
N GLU A 163 12.93 -7.68 -17.57
CA GLU A 163 11.52 -7.31 -17.60
C GLU A 163 10.69 -8.09 -16.59
N GLU A 164 10.96 -9.39 -16.43
CA GLU A 164 10.29 -10.23 -15.45
C GLU A 164 10.68 -9.83 -14.03
N ALA A 165 11.96 -9.55 -13.79
CA ALA A 165 12.44 -9.08 -12.50
C ALA A 165 11.90 -7.68 -12.16
N ALA A 166 11.77 -6.80 -13.14
CA ALA A 166 11.07 -5.52 -13.00
C ALA A 166 9.59 -5.73 -12.66
N ARG A 167 8.92 -6.71 -13.27
CA ARG A 167 7.54 -7.08 -12.92
C ARG A 167 7.43 -7.67 -11.51
N ILE A 168 8.45 -8.35 -11.03
CA ILE A 168 8.54 -8.83 -9.64
C ILE A 168 8.71 -7.67 -8.68
N GLN A 169 9.52 -6.65 -9.02
CA GLN A 169 9.75 -5.46 -8.19
C GLN A 169 8.51 -4.54 -8.16
N PRO A 170 7.71 -4.54 -7.08
CA PRO A 170 6.59 -3.62 -6.95
C PRO A 170 7.12 -2.20 -6.70
N ALA A 171 6.42 -1.17 -7.20
CA ALA A 171 6.59 0.18 -6.68
C ALA A 171 5.98 0.26 -5.27
N TYR A 172 6.81 0.46 -4.24
CA TYR A 172 6.36 0.57 -2.86
C TYR A 172 5.98 2.03 -2.55
N LEU A 173 4.73 2.24 -2.16
CA LEU A 173 4.18 3.57 -1.97
C LEU A 173 4.56 4.17 -0.61
N SER A 174 5.45 5.17 -0.62
CA SER A 174 5.69 6.07 0.53
C SER A 174 4.56 7.06 0.76
N GLU A 175 3.65 7.33 -0.19
CA GLU A 175 2.29 7.89 -0.01
C GLU A 175 1.41 7.50 -1.20
N VAL A 176 0.09 7.57 -1.00
CA VAL A 176 -1.00 7.11 -1.86
C VAL A 176 -0.75 7.47 -3.35
N LEU A 177 -0.19 6.54 -4.13
CA LEU A 177 -0.35 6.56 -5.58
C LEU A 177 -1.38 5.51 -5.94
N PHE A 178 -2.57 6.01 -6.26
CA PHE A 178 -3.48 5.31 -7.13
C PHE A 178 -2.77 5.13 -8.47
N ALA A 179 -2.07 4.00 -8.64
CA ALA A 179 -1.76 3.52 -9.97
C ALA A 179 -3.10 3.19 -10.62
N THR A 180 -3.51 4.06 -11.54
CA THR A 180 -4.74 3.99 -12.31
C THR A 180 -4.67 2.90 -13.37
N ASP A 181 -4.24 1.69 -13.00
CA ASP A 181 -4.43 0.51 -13.82
C ASP A 181 -5.44 -0.36 -13.09
N CYS A 182 -6.68 -0.33 -13.56
CA CYS A 182 -7.84 -0.95 -12.93
C CYS A 182 -7.83 -2.50 -12.97
N GLY A 183 -6.66 -3.12 -12.96
CA GLY A 183 -6.52 -4.57 -12.99
C GLY A 183 -7.21 -5.18 -14.22
N PRO A 184 -7.83 -6.38 -14.12
CA PRO A 184 -8.46 -7.06 -15.25
C PRO A 184 -9.80 -6.45 -15.69
N VAL A 185 -10.23 -5.35 -15.09
CA VAL A 185 -11.55 -4.73 -15.28
C VAL A 185 -11.35 -3.30 -15.78
N SER A 186 -12.16 -2.88 -16.75
CA SER A 186 -12.00 -1.52 -17.27
C SER A 186 -12.25 -0.49 -16.16
N CYS A 187 -11.53 0.63 -16.20
CA CYS A 187 -11.71 1.69 -15.21
C CYS A 187 -13.14 2.25 -15.16
N ALA A 188 -13.90 2.11 -16.24
CA ALA A 188 -15.32 2.42 -16.28
C ALA A 188 -16.13 1.50 -15.35
N VAL A 189 -15.88 0.19 -15.36
CA VAL A 189 -16.57 -0.80 -14.51
C VAL A 189 -16.19 -0.63 -13.04
N ALA A 190 -14.91 -0.42 -12.75
CA ALA A 190 -14.44 -0.13 -11.40
C ALA A 190 -15.12 1.12 -10.81
N ARG A 191 -15.16 2.19 -11.60
CA ARG A 191 -15.82 3.45 -11.20
C ARG A 191 -17.32 3.24 -11.02
N ALA A 192 -17.99 2.54 -11.93
CA ALA A 192 -19.42 2.26 -11.83
C ALA A 192 -19.75 1.47 -10.55
N LEU A 193 -19.02 0.39 -10.25
CA LEU A 193 -19.23 -0.42 -9.05
C LEU A 193 -19.05 0.40 -7.77
N VAL A 194 -17.97 1.18 -7.68
CA VAL A 194 -17.73 2.02 -6.51
C VAL A 194 -18.79 3.09 -6.35
N SER A 195 -19.18 3.77 -7.42
CA SER A 195 -20.24 4.78 -7.39
C SER A 195 -21.57 4.19 -6.97
N VAL A 196 -21.93 2.99 -7.45
CA VAL A 196 -23.16 2.30 -7.05
C VAL A 196 -23.15 1.97 -5.56
N VAL A 197 -22.05 1.45 -5.02
CA VAL A 197 -21.95 1.15 -3.58
C VAL A 197 -21.99 2.43 -2.74
N ALA A 198 -21.29 3.49 -3.14
CA ALA A 198 -21.30 4.76 -2.44
C ALA A 198 -22.71 5.40 -2.40
N LEU A 199 -23.44 5.36 -3.53
CA LEU A 199 -24.82 5.81 -3.62
C LEU A 199 -25.77 4.95 -2.77
N GLY A 200 -25.56 3.62 -2.76
CA GLY A 200 -26.34 2.70 -1.93
C GLY A 200 -26.15 2.96 -0.43
N VAL A 201 -24.90 3.18 0.00
CA VAL A 201 -24.59 3.56 1.39
C VAL A 201 -25.23 4.89 1.74
N PHE A 202 -25.09 5.91 0.87
CA PHE A 202 -25.71 7.22 1.07
C PHE A 202 -27.24 7.12 1.23
N ALA A 203 -27.91 6.36 0.36
CA ALA A 203 -29.36 6.18 0.43
C ALA A 203 -29.79 5.47 1.73
N ALA A 204 -29.06 4.43 2.14
CA ALA A 204 -29.35 3.69 3.37
C ALA A 204 -29.18 4.59 4.61
N THR A 205 -28.12 5.39 4.66
CA THR A 205 -27.87 6.31 5.78
C THR A 205 -28.88 7.45 5.84
N GLU A 206 -29.37 7.95 4.70
CA GLU A 206 -30.50 8.92 4.67
C GLU A 206 -31.78 8.31 5.25
N VAL A 207 -32.12 7.07 4.86
CA VAL A 207 -33.32 6.38 5.39
C VAL A 207 -33.23 6.20 6.91
N VAL A 208 -32.05 5.79 7.41
CA VAL A 208 -31.80 5.66 8.85
C VAL A 208 -31.87 7.02 9.53
N GLY A 209 -31.21 8.04 8.97
CA GLY A 209 -31.22 9.41 9.50
C GLY A 209 -32.64 10.00 9.59
N TYR A 210 -33.47 9.76 8.58
CA TYR A 210 -34.88 10.14 8.57
C TYR A 210 -35.67 9.46 9.71
N ARG A 211 -35.48 8.14 9.90
CA ARG A 211 -36.15 7.41 11.00
C ARG A 211 -35.69 7.89 12.37
N LEU A 212 -34.40 8.18 12.54
CA LEU A 212 -33.86 8.71 13.80
C LEU A 212 -34.36 10.13 14.08
N ALA A 213 -34.32 11.03 13.10
CA ALA A 213 -34.79 12.41 13.26
C ALA A 213 -36.29 12.49 13.52
N SER A 214 -37.09 11.62 12.88
CA SER A 214 -38.53 11.52 13.14
C SER A 214 -38.85 10.95 14.51
N GLY A 215 -38.11 9.93 14.98
CA GLY A 215 -38.26 9.39 16.33
C GLY A 215 -37.81 10.34 17.44
N ALA A 216 -36.73 11.10 17.23
CA ALA A 216 -36.20 12.04 18.22
C ALA A 216 -37.03 13.34 18.32
N PHE A 217 -37.67 13.77 17.23
CA PHE A 217 -38.46 15.00 17.16
C PHE A 217 -39.85 14.75 16.51
N PRO A 218 -40.74 14.02 17.19
CA PRO A 218 -42.06 13.69 16.63
C PRO A 218 -42.93 14.93 16.41
N GLU A 219 -42.97 15.84 17.40
CA GLU A 219 -43.86 17.01 17.38
C GLU A 219 -43.17 18.33 16.96
N ASN A 220 -41.85 18.31 16.74
CA ASN A 220 -41.11 19.53 16.36
C ASN A 220 -40.60 19.46 14.92
N PRO A 221 -41.37 19.95 13.94
CA PRO A 221 -41.01 19.85 12.53
C PRO A 221 -39.75 20.65 12.17
N PHE A 222 -39.46 21.73 12.90
CA PHE A 222 -38.28 22.56 12.65
C PHE A 222 -36.99 21.83 13.07
N LYS A 223 -36.96 21.27 14.29
CA LYS A 223 -35.82 20.46 14.76
C LYS A 223 -35.62 19.22 13.89
N ARG A 224 -36.70 18.54 13.50
CA ARG A 224 -36.64 17.39 12.59
C ARG A 224 -35.98 17.74 11.25
N ARG A 225 -36.40 18.85 10.61
CA ARG A 225 -35.81 19.32 9.35
C ARG A 225 -34.36 19.73 9.51
N GLY A 226 -34.02 20.44 10.60
CA GLY A 226 -32.65 20.84 10.90
C GLY A 226 -31.71 19.67 11.13
N THR A 227 -32.14 18.67 11.89
CA THR A 227 -31.36 17.44 12.13
C THR A 227 -31.18 16.62 10.86
N LEU A 228 -32.23 16.48 10.05
CA LEU A 228 -32.13 15.79 8.76
C LEU A 228 -31.13 16.50 7.84
N ALA A 229 -31.24 17.83 7.68
CA ALA A 229 -30.32 18.60 6.86
C ALA A 229 -28.86 18.46 7.31
N TYR A 230 -28.62 18.48 8.63
CA TYR A 230 -27.28 18.25 9.19
C TYR A 230 -26.74 16.85 8.84
N LEU A 231 -27.56 15.81 9.04
CA LEU A 231 -27.18 14.43 8.73
C LEU A 231 -26.89 14.25 7.23
N THR A 232 -27.71 14.85 6.36
CA THR A 232 -27.49 14.81 4.91
C THR A 232 -26.18 15.48 4.51
N VAL A 233 -25.85 16.64 5.08
CA VAL A 233 -24.56 17.31 4.82
C VAL A 233 -23.39 16.43 5.27
N MET A 234 -23.47 15.80 6.44
CA MET A 234 -22.43 14.86 6.90
C MET A 234 -22.31 13.64 5.98
N ASN A 235 -23.44 13.12 5.50
CA ASN A 235 -23.49 11.99 4.60
C ASN A 235 -22.88 12.31 3.22
N CYS A 236 -23.12 13.51 2.69
CA CYS A 236 -22.49 14.02 1.47
C CYS A 236 -20.96 14.12 1.58
N LEU A 237 -20.42 14.31 2.80
CA LEU A 237 -18.98 14.33 3.03
C LEU A 237 -18.40 12.92 3.25
N LEU A 238 -19.13 12.04 3.92
CA LEU A 238 -18.66 10.70 4.29
C LEU A 238 -18.80 9.67 3.16
N ALA A 239 -19.87 9.72 2.37
CA ALA A 239 -20.10 8.75 1.30
C ALA A 239 -19.01 8.78 0.19
N PRO A 240 -18.50 9.95 -0.25
CA PRO A 240 -17.35 10.01 -1.16
C PRO A 240 -16.07 9.43 -0.55
N LEU A 241 -15.85 9.60 0.77
CA LEU A 241 -14.71 9.01 1.46
C LEU A 241 -14.80 7.48 1.48
N VAL A 242 -15.98 6.92 1.72
CA VAL A 242 -16.22 5.47 1.63
C VAL A 242 -15.99 4.98 0.19
N GLY A 243 -16.50 5.72 -0.81
CA GLY A 243 -16.24 5.43 -2.23
C GLY A 243 -14.74 5.44 -2.56
N LEU A 244 -13.99 6.42 -2.08
CA LEU A 244 -12.53 6.50 -2.22
C LEU A 244 -11.81 5.32 -1.58
N VAL A 245 -12.22 4.90 -0.38
CA VAL A 245 -11.66 3.73 0.30
C VAL A 245 -11.97 2.45 -0.47
N LEU A 246 -13.19 2.27 -0.96
CA LEU A 246 -13.59 1.12 -1.76
C LEU A 246 -12.86 1.09 -3.12
N TYR A 247 -12.69 2.25 -3.75
CA TYR A 247 -11.89 2.37 -4.98
C TYR A 247 -10.42 2.03 -4.72
N ALA A 248 -9.87 2.41 -3.58
CA ALA A 248 -8.50 2.06 -3.19
C ALA A 248 -8.29 0.55 -2.94
N LEU A 249 -9.38 -0.22 -2.77
CA LEU A 249 -9.35 -1.68 -2.64
C LEU A 249 -9.42 -2.41 -3.99
N PHE A 250 -9.70 -1.69 -5.08
CA PHE A 250 -9.69 -2.24 -6.43
C PHE A 250 -8.24 -2.47 -6.91
N PRO A 251 -7.95 -3.61 -7.56
CA PRO A 251 -6.59 -4.13 -7.72
C PRO A 251 -5.90 -3.78 -9.04
#